data_AF-A0A8K0FYG1-F1
#
_entry.id   AF-A0A8K0FYG1-F1
#
_cell.length_a   1.000
_cell.length_b   1.000
_cell.length_c   1.000
_cell.angle_alpha   90.00
_cell.angle_beta   90.00
_cell.angle_gamma   90.00
#
_symmetry.space_group_name_H-M   'P 1'
#
loop_
_entity.id
_entity.type
_entity.pdbx_description
1 polymer ?
#
loop_
_entity_poly.entity_id
_entity_poly.type
_entity_poly.pdbx_seq_one_letter_code
_entity_poly.pdbx_strand_id
1 'polypeptide(L)'
;MEAIKAYPKYTFKYGVNDYHTGDVKSQHETRDGDVVKGQYSVIEPDGSIRTVDYTADKHNGFNAVVHKTAPVKHDEPEQQLHY
;
A
#
# COMPACT_ATOMS: atom_id res chain seq x y z
N MET A 1 15.52 -38.22 8.98
CA MET A 1 15.89 -37.03 9.77
C MET A 1 14.98 -35.91 9.27
N GLU A 2 13.89 -35.61 9.97
CA GLU A 2 13.02 -34.50 9.56
C GLU A 2 13.73 -33.19 9.85
N ALA A 3 13.87 -32.35 8.84
CA ALA A 3 14.36 -30.98 9.03
C ALA A 3 13.30 -30.21 9.81
N ILE A 4 13.70 -29.57 10.91
CA ILE A 4 12.85 -28.59 11.59
C ILE A 4 12.66 -27.42 10.61
N LYS A 5 11.55 -27.42 9.86
CA LYS A 5 11.15 -26.27 9.04
C LYS A 5 10.71 -25.18 10.01
N ALA A 6 11.46 -24.09 10.09
CA ALA A 6 11.05 -22.92 10.86
C ALA A 6 9.67 -22.44 10.38
N TYR A 7 8.80 -22.08 11.31
CA TYR A 7 7.49 -21.50 11.02
C TYR A 7 7.65 -19.97 10.88
N PRO A 8 7.69 -19.40 9.66
CA PRO A 8 7.93 -17.98 9.50
C PRO A 8 6.70 -17.19 9.95
N LYS A 9 6.92 -16.21 10.82
CA LYS A 9 5.87 -15.31 11.29
C LYS A 9 6.42 -13.91 11.48
N TYR A 10 5.76 -12.92 10.90
CA TYR A 10 6.08 -11.51 11.10
C TYR A 10 4.86 -10.63 10.88
N THR A 11 4.94 -9.42 11.41
CA THR A 11 4.06 -8.30 11.05
C THR A 11 4.92 -7.06 10.95
N PHE A 12 4.72 -6.27 9.90
CA PHE A 12 5.32 -4.94 9.78
C PHE A 12 4.33 -3.93 9.23
N LYS A 13 4.63 -2.65 9.47
CA LYS A 13 3.94 -1.52 8.85
C LYS A 13 4.91 -0.36 8.69
N TYR A 14 4.73 0.41 7.63
CA TYR A 14 5.41 1.68 7.44
C TYR A 14 4.51 2.65 6.68
N GLY A 15 4.85 3.93 6.72
CA GLY A 15 4.21 4.95 5.92
C GLY A 15 5.12 6.14 5.71
N VAL A 16 4.87 6.87 4.63
CA VAL A 16 5.50 8.16 4.32
C VAL A 16 4.37 9.16 4.16
N ASN A 17 4.56 10.33 4.77
CA ASN A 17 3.68 11.47 4.60
C ASN A 17 4.55 12.70 4.40
N ASP A 18 5.02 12.89 3.17
CA ASP A 18 5.86 14.00 2.77
C ASP A 18 5.15 14.85 1.71
N TYR A 19 4.47 15.90 2.16
CA TYR A 19 3.79 16.84 1.28
C TYR A 19 4.74 17.71 0.46
N HIS A 20 6.01 17.81 0.84
CA HIS A 20 6.98 18.59 0.07
C HIS A 20 7.36 17.86 -1.23
N THR A 21 7.53 16.53 -1.16
CA THR A 21 7.80 15.69 -2.34
C THR A 21 6.53 15.12 -2.99
N GLY A 22 5.39 15.19 -2.29
CA GLY A 22 4.12 14.57 -2.72
C GLY A 22 4.04 13.07 -2.40
N ASP A 23 5.01 12.52 -1.66
CA ASP A 23 5.09 11.12 -1.32
C ASP A 23 4.21 10.79 -0.11
N VAL A 24 2.99 10.35 -0.40
CA VAL A 24 2.04 9.88 0.61
C VAL A 24 1.70 8.42 0.32
N LYS A 25 2.19 7.53 1.17
CA LYS A 25 1.98 6.08 1.05
C LYS A 25 1.97 5.36 2.38
N SER A 26 1.32 4.22 2.43
CA SER A 26 1.31 3.33 3.60
C SER A 26 1.37 1.88 3.15
N GLN A 27 1.98 1.01 3.96
CA GLN A 27 1.94 -0.43 3.76
C GLN A 27 1.88 -1.14 5.10
N HIS A 28 1.12 -2.23 5.15
CA HIS A 28 1.18 -3.20 6.23
C HIS A 28 1.14 -4.62 5.67
N GLU A 29 1.84 -5.54 6.32
CA GLU A 29 1.85 -6.94 5.94
C GLU A 29 2.00 -7.83 7.17
N THR A 30 1.34 -8.97 7.15
CA THR A 30 1.51 -10.05 8.10
C THR A 30 1.76 -11.34 7.35
N ARG A 31 2.71 -12.13 7.85
CA ARG A 31 2.93 -13.51 7.44
C ARG A 31 2.67 -14.44 8.60
N ASP A 32 1.93 -15.50 8.33
CA ASP A 32 1.70 -16.61 9.26
C ASP A 32 1.91 -17.93 8.52
N GLY A 33 3.08 -18.54 8.72
CA GLY A 33 3.50 -19.73 7.98
C GLY A 33 3.60 -19.48 6.48
N ASP A 34 2.80 -20.18 5.70
CA ASP A 34 2.79 -20.08 4.24
C ASP A 34 1.79 -19.03 3.72
N VAL A 35 1.06 -18.32 4.61
CA VAL A 35 0.08 -17.29 4.24
C VAL A 35 0.64 -15.90 4.49
N VAL A 36 0.58 -15.04 3.47
CA VAL A 36 0.87 -13.59 3.55
C VAL A 36 -0.42 -12.83 3.29
N LYS A 37 -0.66 -11.77 4.07
CA LYS A 37 -1.73 -10.80 3.83
C LYS A 37 -1.19 -9.40 4.05
N GLY A 38 -1.58 -8.46 3.20
CA GLY A 38 -1.20 -7.08 3.40
C GLY A 38 -2.02 -6.13 2.56
N GLN A 39 -1.71 -4.85 2.74
CA GLN A 39 -2.25 -3.77 1.95
C GLN A 39 -1.16 -2.73 1.72
N TYR A 40 -1.17 -2.10 0.56
CA TYR A 40 -0.52 -0.81 0.39
C TYR A 40 -1.49 0.24 -0.15
N SER A 41 -1.18 1.51 0.11
CA SER A 41 -1.87 2.66 -0.46
C SER A 41 -0.86 3.69 -0.94
N VAL A 42 -1.14 4.34 -2.07
CA VAL A 42 -0.31 5.41 -2.65
C VAL A 42 -1.21 6.46 -3.31
N ILE A 43 -0.87 7.74 -3.14
CA ILE A 43 -1.43 8.83 -3.95
C ILE A 43 -0.72 8.85 -5.30
N GLU A 44 -1.46 8.69 -6.39
CA GLU A 44 -0.97 8.76 -7.75
C GLU A 44 -0.78 10.22 -8.21
N PRO A 45 -0.01 10.47 -9.29
CA PRO A 45 0.20 11.83 -9.82
C PRO A 45 -1.08 12.57 -10.23
N ASP A 46 -2.16 11.85 -10.53
CA ASP A 46 -3.48 12.41 -10.86
C ASP A 46 -4.34 12.69 -9.59
N GLY A 47 -3.74 12.58 -8.40
CA GLY A 47 -4.38 12.75 -7.11
C GLY A 47 -5.30 11.60 -6.69
N SER A 48 -5.49 10.58 -7.53
CA SER A 48 -6.23 9.38 -7.13
C SER A 48 -5.46 8.58 -6.09
N ILE A 49 -6.17 7.84 -5.25
CA ILE A 49 -5.59 6.93 -4.28
C ILE A 49 -5.75 5.52 -4.82
N ARG A 50 -4.62 4.81 -4.98
CA ARG A 50 -4.61 3.37 -5.25
C ARG A 50 -4.38 2.63 -3.95
N THR A 51 -5.34 1.81 -3.55
CA THR A 51 -5.21 0.85 -2.45
C THR A 51 -5.24 -0.55 -3.00
N VAL A 52 -4.28 -1.38 -2.60
CA VAL A 52 -4.21 -2.78 -3.05
C VAL A 52 -4.19 -3.67 -1.83
N ASP A 53 -5.25 -4.45 -1.66
CA ASP A 53 -5.33 -5.52 -0.67
C ASP A 53 -4.83 -6.81 -1.32
N TYR A 54 -3.86 -7.48 -0.71
CA TYR A 54 -3.23 -8.65 -1.30
C TYR A 54 -3.10 -9.82 -0.32
N THR A 55 -3.14 -11.02 -0.89
CA THR A 55 -2.93 -12.28 -0.18
C THR A 55 -2.04 -13.19 -1.01
N ALA A 56 -1.19 -13.99 -0.36
CA ALA A 56 -0.44 -15.02 -1.05
C ALA A 56 -0.38 -16.30 -0.20
N ASP A 57 -0.57 -17.45 -0.85
CA ASP A 57 -0.37 -18.77 -0.24
C ASP A 57 0.10 -19.81 -1.27
N LYS A 58 0.44 -21.02 -0.80
CA LYS A 58 0.96 -22.10 -1.64
C LYS A 58 -0.06 -22.65 -2.65
N HIS A 59 -1.35 -22.57 -2.34
CA HIS A 59 -2.43 -23.17 -3.13
C HIS A 59 -2.99 -22.21 -4.19
N ASN A 60 -3.21 -20.96 -3.79
CA ASN A 60 -3.86 -19.92 -4.60
C ASN A 60 -2.87 -18.96 -5.26
N GLY A 61 -1.58 -19.02 -4.88
CA GLY A 61 -0.58 -18.05 -5.32
C GLY A 61 -0.90 -16.63 -4.82
N PHE A 62 -0.35 -15.63 -5.50
CA PHE A 62 -0.61 -14.22 -5.20
C PHE A 62 -1.93 -13.77 -5.80
N ASN A 63 -2.77 -13.13 -4.98
CA ASN A 63 -4.04 -12.53 -5.37
C ASN A 63 -4.11 -11.11 -4.83
N ALA A 64 -4.62 -10.18 -5.63
CA ALA A 64 -4.74 -8.77 -5.25
C ALA A 64 -6.07 -8.19 -5.72
N VAL A 65 -6.68 -7.37 -4.87
CA VAL A 65 -7.84 -6.53 -5.19
C VAL A 65 -7.36 -5.09 -5.20
N VAL A 66 -7.53 -4.42 -6.34
CA VAL A 66 -7.10 -3.03 -6.54
C VAL A 66 -8.32 -2.12 -6.46
N HIS A 67 -8.28 -1.20 -5.51
CA HIS A 67 -9.24 -0.11 -5.36
C HIS A 67 -8.56 1.18 -5.83
N LYS A 68 -9.23 1.94 -6.69
CA LYS A 68 -8.75 3.25 -7.18
C LYS A 68 -9.85 4.28 -6.99
N THR A 69 -9.55 5.40 -6.32
CA THR A 69 -10.49 6.53 -6.25
C THR A 69 -10.52 7.30 -7.57
N ALA A 70 -11.50 8.17 -7.75
CA ALA A 70 -11.46 9.13 -8.84
C ALA A 70 -10.19 10.03 -8.71
N PRO A 71 -9.62 10.48 -9.83
CA PRO A 71 -8.61 11.53 -9.84
C PRO A 71 -9.12 12.78 -9.13
N VAL A 72 -8.26 13.46 -8.39
CA VAL A 72 -8.58 14.78 -7.86
C VAL A 72 -8.27 15.77 -8.97
N LYS A 73 -9.32 16.35 -9.57
CA LYS A 73 -9.11 17.49 -10.46
C LYS A 73 -8.51 18.61 -9.61
N HIS A 74 -7.27 18.97 -9.90
CA HIS A 74 -6.76 20.29 -9.55
C HIS A 74 -7.58 21.30 -10.35
N ASP A 75 -8.69 21.77 -9.80
CA ASP A 75 -9.02 23.18 -9.98
C ASP A 75 -7.91 23.91 -9.22
N GLU A 76 -7.11 24.71 -9.92
CA GLU A 76 -5.98 25.46 -9.35
C GLU A 76 -6.41 26.16 -8.05
N PRO A 77 -5.59 26.17 -6.98
CA PRO A 77 -5.75 27.21 -5.99
C PRO A 77 -5.41 28.54 -6.68
N GLU A 78 -6.37 29.46 -6.70
CA GLU A 78 -6.14 30.87 -7.00
C GLU A 78 -4.82 31.30 -6.36
N GLN A 79 -3.88 31.75 -7.19
CA GLN A 79 -2.77 32.56 -6.70
C GLN A 79 -3.39 33.79 -6.05
N GLN A 80 -3.60 33.73 -4.73
CA GLN A 80 -3.91 34.90 -3.94
C GLN A 80 -2.64 35.74 -3.90
N LEU A 81 -2.48 36.59 -4.93
CA LEU A 81 -1.51 37.67 -4.98
C LEU A 81 -1.73 38.54 -3.74
N HIS A 82 -0.89 38.37 -2.72
CA HIS A 82 -0.77 39.36 -1.66
C HIS A 82 0.08 40.52 -2.21
N TYR A 83 -0.55 41.68 -2.31
CA TYR A 83 0.04 42.98 -2.66
C TYR A 83 0.58 43.68 -1.41
#